data_AF-A0A2M7WXU5-F1
#
_entry.id   AF-A0A2M7WXU5-F1
#
_cell.length_a   1.000
_cell.length_b   1.000
_cell.length_c   1.000
_cell.angle_alpha   90.00
_cell.angle_beta   90.00
_cell.angle_gamma   90.00
#
_symmetry.space_group_name_H-M   'P 1'
#
loop_
_entity.id
_entity.type
_entity.pdbx_description
1 polymer ?
#
loop_
_entity_poly.entity_id
_entity_poly.type
_entity_poly.pdbx_seq_one_letter_code
_entity_poly.pdbx_strand_id
1 'polypeptide(L)' 'MRGFLRQLRDEGRCVLFSSHIMQEVAALCDHIVVIAKGRVMAEGSPDALRERTAEANLEDAFVKIIGSDEGFFG' A
#
# COMPACT_ATOMS: atom_id res chain seq x y z
N MET A 1 6.48 -8.79 16.88
CA MET A 1 6.47 -8.85 15.40
C MET A 1 7.05 -7.59 14.75
N ARG A 2 6.45 -6.40 14.95
CA ARG A 2 6.87 -5.12 14.34
C ARG A 2 8.37 -4.76 14.47
N GLY A 3 8.99 -5.03 15.63
CA GLY A 3 10.42 -4.74 15.85
C GLY A 3 11.36 -5.60 15.01
N PHE A 4 11.00 -6.88 14.79
CA PHE A 4 11.82 -7.81 14.03
C PHE A 4 11.85 -7.48 12.53
N LEU A 5 10.70 -7.07 11.96
CA LEU A 5 10.63 -6.63 10.57
C LEU A 5 11.44 -5.34 10.32
N ARG A 6 11.39 -4.38 11.26
CA ARG A 6 12.22 -3.17 11.18
C ARG A 6 13.71 -3.50 11.27
N GLN A 7 14.10 -4.39 12.19
CA GLN A 7 15.50 -4.80 12.32
C GLN A 7 16.03 -5.46 11.03
N LEU A 8 15.26 -6.36 10.40
CA LEU A 8 15.65 -6.98 9.13
C LEU A 8 15.80 -5.96 7.99
N ARG A 9 14.93 -4.96 7.94
CA ARG A 9 15.05 -3.84 7.01
C ARG A 9 16.30 -3.00 7.29
N ASP A 10 16.56 -2.68 8.56
CA ASP A 10 17.71 -1.87 8.97
C ASP A 10 19.05 -2.61 8.73
N GLU A 11 19.03 -3.95 8.64
CA GLU A 11 20.13 -4.80 8.14
C GLU A 11 20.28 -4.78 6.60
N GLY A 12 19.49 -3.99 5.88
CA GLY A 12 19.54 -3.85 4.42
C GLY A 12 18.83 -4.98 3.65
N ARG A 13 17.99 -5.78 4.31
CA ARG A 13 17.26 -6.88 3.66
C ARG A 13 15.93 -6.39 3.10
N CYS A 14 15.56 -6.87 1.91
CA CYS A 14 14.23 -6.65 1.35
C CYS A 14 13.21 -7.52 2.10
N VAL A 15 12.18 -6.89 2.68
CA VAL A 15 11.13 -7.56 3.46
C VAL A 15 9.80 -7.35 2.75
N LEU A 16 9.22 -8.44 2.23
CA LEU A 16 7.87 -8.43 1.66
C LEU A 16 6.86 -8.70 2.77
N PHE A 17 6.05 -7.68 3.09
CA PHE A 17 4.97 -7.80 4.06
C PHE A 17 3.62 -7.67 3.35
N SER A 18 2.74 -8.65 3.55
CA SER A 18 1.37 -8.63 3.03
C SER A 18 0.39 -8.71 4.19
N SER A 19 -0.44 -7.68 4.33
CA SER A 19 -1.50 -7.59 5.32
C SER A 19 -2.70 -6.88 4.74
N HIS A 20 -3.90 -7.20 5.23
CA HIS A 20 -5.13 -6.48 4.93
C HIS A 20 -5.38 -5.32 5.91
N ILE A 21 -4.57 -5.19 6.96
CA ILE A 21 -4.70 -4.13 7.96
C ILE A 21 -3.93 -2.89 7.48
N MET A 22 -4.62 -1.97 6.81
CA MET A 22 -4.02 -0.78 6.19
C MET A 22 -3.28 0.13 7.18
N GLN A 23 -3.74 0.21 8.43
CA GLN A 23 -3.06 0.94 9.51
C GLN A 23 -1.65 0.39 9.79
N GLU A 24 -1.47 -0.92 9.76
CA GLU A 24 -0.16 -1.56 9.96
C GLU A 24 0.73 -1.38 8.74
N VAL A 25 0.16 -1.51 7.53
CA VAL A 25 0.88 -1.30 6.27
C VAL A 25 1.39 0.13 6.19
N ALA A 26 0.56 1.14 6.49
CA ALA A 26 0.98 2.54 6.51
C ALA A 26 2.06 2.85 7.57
N ALA A 27 2.10 2.11 8.69
CA ALA A 27 3.06 2.35 9.78
C ALA A 27 4.35 1.54 9.66
N LEU A 28 4.36 0.47 8.88
CA LEU A 28 5.50 -0.47 8.72
C LEU A 28 6.16 -0.37 7.35
N CYS A 29 5.40 -0.08 6.30
CA CYS A 29 5.90 -0.07 4.93
C CYS A 29 6.31 1.34 4.51
N ASP A 30 7.56 1.48 4.08
CA ASP A 30 8.06 2.72 3.47
C ASP A 30 7.64 2.81 1.99
N HIS A 31 7.32 1.67 1.37
CA HIS A 31 6.85 1.53 -0.01
C HIS A 31 5.74 0.48 -0.08
N ILE A 32 4.66 0.78 -0.80
CA ILE A 32 3.47 -0.04 -0.96
C ILE A 32 3.25 -0.29 -2.45
N VAL A 33 2.88 -1.53 -2.79
CA VAL A 33 2.45 -1.91 -4.14
C VAL A 33 1.02 -2.46 -4.03
N VAL A 34 0.09 -1.84 -4.75
CA VAL A 34 -1.30 -2.25 -4.84
C VAL A 34 -1.47 -3.09 -6.10
N ILE A 35 -1.87 -4.35 -5.90
CA ILE A 35 -2.09 -5.30 -7.00
C ILE A 35 -3.57 -5.68 -7.02
N ALA A 36 -4.23 -5.51 -8.17
CA ALA A 36 -5.59 -5.97 -8.40
C ALA A 36 -5.68 -6.65 -9.77
N LYS A 37 -6.53 -7.69 -9.90
CA LYS A 37 -6.76 -8.41 -11.17
C LYS A 37 -5.46 -8.88 -11.87
N GLY A 38 -4.42 -9.19 -11.09
CA GLY A 38 -3.11 -9.62 -11.61
C GLY A 38 -2.25 -8.49 -12.21
N ARG A 39 -2.58 -7.22 -11.96
CA ARG A 39 -1.85 -6.05 -12.42
C ARG A 39 -1.50 -5.12 -11.27
N VAL A 40 -0.38 -4.41 -11.40
CA VAL A 40 -0.02 -3.33 -10.47
C VAL A 40 -0.87 -2.12 -10.78
N MET A 41 -1.70 -1.71 -9.83
CA MET A 41 -2.61 -0.56 -9.97
C MET A 41 -1.97 0.72 -9.48
N ALA A 42 -1.17 0.62 -8.42
CA ALA A 42 -0.39 1.72 -7.91
C ALA A 42 0.83 1.22 -7.16
N GLU A 43 1.87 2.03 -7.15
CA GLU A 43 3.05 1.84 -6.30
C GLU A 43 3.52 3.20 -5.78
N GLY A 44 4.16 3.19 -4.63
CA GLY A 44 4.76 4.38 -4.02
C GLY A 44 4.73 4.34 -2.50
N SER A 45 5.12 5.46 -1.87
CA SER A 45 4.99 5.60 -0.41
C SER A 45 3.52 5.72 0.00
N PRO A 46 3.18 5.44 1.27
CA PRO A 46 1.83 5.64 1.80
C PRO A 46 1.33 7.09 1.60
N ASP A 47 2.23 8.07 1.68
CA ASP A 47 1.90 9.48 1.47
C ASP A 47 1.66 9.80 0.00
N ALA A 48 2.51 9.28 -0.90
CA ALA A 48 2.33 9.45 -2.34
C ALA A 48 1.01 8.82 -2.82
N LEU A 49 0.62 7.67 -2.28
CA LEU A 49 -0.67 7.03 -2.58
C LEU A 49 -1.84 7.91 -2.14
N ARG A 50 -1.78 8.48 -0.93
CA ARG A 50 -2.81 9.39 -0.40
C ARG A 50 -2.92 10.68 -1.20
N GLU A 51 -1.80 11.29 -1.57
CA GLU A 51 -1.77 12.48 -2.42
C GLU A 51 -2.34 12.21 -3.81
N ARG A 52 -1.99 11.07 -4.42
CA ARG A 52 -2.50 10.66 -5.74
C ARG A 52 -4.00 10.43 -5.74
N THR A 53 -4.57 9.93 -4.64
CA THR A 53 -6.00 9.67 -4.53
C THR A 53 -6.77 10.86 -3.96
N ALA A 54 -6.09 11.89 -3.44
CA ALA A 54 -6.65 12.98 -2.66
C ALA A 54 -7.48 12.51 -1.44
N GLU A 55 -7.02 11.43 -0.78
CA GLU A 55 -7.70 10.83 0.36
C GLU A 55 -6.90 11.03 1.65
N ALA A 56 -7.60 11.20 2.77
CA ALA A 56 -6.97 11.40 4.07
C ALA A 56 -6.39 10.11 4.66
N ASN A 57 -6.94 8.97 4.27
CA ASN A 57 -6.58 7.67 4.83
C ASN A 57 -6.16 6.68 3.72
N LEU A 58 -5.31 5.70 4.08
CA LEU A 58 -4.77 4.73 3.13
C LEU A 58 -5.83 3.72 2.65
N GLU A 59 -6.86 3.48 3.45
CA GLU A 59 -7.94 2.53 3.14
C GLU A 59 -8.81 3.05 2.00
N ASP A 60 -9.29 4.29 2.09
CA ASP A 60 -10.03 5.01 1.05
C ASP A 60 -9.17 5.17 -0.21
N ALA A 61 -7.88 5.49 -0.04
CA ALA A 61 -6.93 5.54 -1.15
C ALA A 61 -6.86 4.19 -1.88
N PHE A 62 -6.76 3.08 -1.14
CA PHE A 62 -6.73 1.73 -1.69
C PHE A 62 -8.06 1.38 -2.39
N VAL A 63 -9.20 1.63 -1.74
CA VAL A 63 -10.53 1.39 -2.32
C VAL A 63 -10.68 2.18 -3.62
N LYS A 64 -10.23 3.43 -3.65
CA LYS A 64 -10.25 4.26 -4.85
C LYS A 64 -9.32 3.73 -5.93
N ILE A 65 -8.10 3.28 -5.60
CA ILE A 65 -7.16 2.70 -6.57
C ILE A 65 -7.74 1.44 -7.21
N ILE A 66 -8.33 0.54 -6.42
CA ILE A 66 -8.95 -0.69 -6.95
C ILE A 66 -10.25 -0.37 -7.69
N GLY A 67 -11.07 0.54 -7.15
CA GLY A 67 -12.31 0.98 -7.76
C GLY A 67 -12.14 1.87 -8.98
N SER A 68 -10.95 2.43 -9.23
CA SER A 68 -10.66 3.23 -10.43
C SER A 68 -10.29 2.37 -11.65
N ASP A 69 -9.80 1.14 -11.45
CA ASP A 69 -9.63 0.15 -12.53
C ASP A 69 -10.97 -0.52 -12.89
N GLU A 70 -11.93 -0.53 -11.95
CA GLU A 70 -13.35 -0.65 -12.26
C GLU A 70 -13.90 0.69 -12.70
N GLY A 71 -13.52 1.09 -13.92
CA GLY A 71 -14.42 1.92 -14.69
C GLY A 71 -15.83 1.36 -14.56
N PHE A 72 -16.73 2.16 -14.00
CA PHE A 72 -18.15 2.12 -14.27
C PHE A 72 -18.32 2.23 -15.79
N PHE A 73 -18.07 1.14 -16.51
CA PHE A 73 -18.32 0.92 -17.91
C PHE A 73 -18.77 -0.53 -18.05
N GLY A 74 -20.09 -0.71 -18.08
CA GLY A 74 -20.78 -1.97 -18.29
C GLY A 74 -22.08 -2.04 -17.51
#